data_AF-A0A2R5GCH0-F1
#
_entry.id   AF-A0A2R5GCH0-F1
#
_cell.length_a   1.000
_cell.length_b   1.000
_cell.length_c   1.000
_cell.angle_alpha   90.00
_cell.angle_beta   90.00
_cell.angle_gamma   90.00
#
_symmetry.space_group_name_H-M   'P 1'
#
loop_
_entity.id
_entity.type
_entity.pdbx_description
1 polymer ?
#
loop_
_entity_poly.entity_id
_entity_poly.type
_entity_poly.pdbx_seq_one_letter_code
_entity_poly.pdbx_strand_id
1 'polypeptide(L)'
;MRARHARTLAVAVAVVAMAAARWTWTQGGLELALMRFFRDVSRAKSRARLQGRQGAIATLSALRDLVQDDEDPQRDYPVPERDDGLTMTAEELAQFDGSDPEAPLYLGIMGRIYDVTSGREYYGVGRSYHHFVGRDATRAFCTGCTAKYCLVSTLAGLDPLLKVEARRWLELYELHDEYTFIGTLVADPVEGALQRAQVEEQMLLHPNGQRMNVDDLYQSGVRAYKSGRIDDARIFWRGTLVSLGEAQETTTALSNREELRARTLEMLGATALKHKEVNDAIEHFEEAVDILRKVLTPTAFASSQLAGTILSDLGAAYFSATYFEKSAIRFKEALQCYEASKQDHDASHTLLLANTRFNLARALSKGGEQGAARSVLEELVTFLSDLLSADDKDNDKLRAVRKPLEAILSATQEGQKRLQ
;
A
#
# COMPACT_ATOMS: atom_id res chain seq x y z
N MET A 1 -32.87 26.24 -27.62
CA MET A 1 -31.56 26.18 -26.90
C MET A 1 -31.70 26.04 -25.38
N ARG A 2 -32.51 26.87 -24.69
CA ARG A 2 -32.69 26.79 -23.22
C ARG A 2 -33.10 25.41 -22.66
N ALA A 3 -33.98 24.68 -23.35
CA ALA A 3 -34.42 23.34 -22.93
C ALA A 3 -33.34 22.24 -23.07
N ARG A 4 -32.36 22.41 -23.96
CA ARG A 4 -31.24 21.46 -24.09
C ARG A 4 -30.22 21.69 -22.98
N HIS A 5 -29.91 22.94 -22.65
CA HIS A 5 -29.03 23.25 -21.50
C HIS A 5 -29.61 22.81 -20.16
N ALA A 6 -30.93 22.95 -19.94
CA ALA A 6 -31.59 22.46 -18.74
C ALA A 6 -31.48 20.92 -18.60
N ARG A 7 -31.56 20.18 -19.70
CA ARG A 7 -31.39 18.71 -19.71
C ARG A 7 -29.95 18.28 -19.48
N THR A 8 -28.96 18.99 -20.05
CA THR A 8 -27.54 18.69 -19.81
C THR A 8 -27.15 18.97 -18.36
N LEU A 9 -27.65 20.06 -17.77
CA LEU A 9 -27.44 20.36 -16.35
C LEU A 9 -28.09 19.31 -15.45
N ALA A 10 -29.32 18.88 -15.78
CA ALA A 10 -30.03 17.84 -15.03
C ALA A 10 -29.33 16.47 -15.09
N VAL A 11 -28.74 16.10 -16.24
CA VAL A 11 -27.97 14.86 -16.37
C VAL A 11 -26.65 14.94 -15.60
N ALA A 12 -25.94 16.07 -15.65
CA ALA A 12 -24.74 16.28 -14.85
C ALA A 12 -25.03 16.20 -13.34
N VAL A 13 -26.12 16.84 -12.89
CA VAL A 13 -26.59 16.76 -11.49
C VAL A 13 -26.97 15.32 -11.11
N ALA A 14 -27.63 14.57 -12.01
CA ALA A 14 -28.00 13.17 -11.76
C ALA A 14 -26.80 12.23 -11.70
N VAL A 15 -25.77 12.44 -12.54
CA VAL A 15 -24.52 11.65 -12.52
C VAL A 15 -23.72 11.95 -11.24
N VAL A 16 -23.63 13.22 -10.85
CA VAL A 16 -23.03 13.63 -9.56
C VAL A 16 -23.80 13.03 -8.39
N ALA A 17 -25.14 13.02 -8.43
CA ALA A 17 -25.98 12.42 -7.40
C ALA A 17 -25.84 10.89 -7.33
N MET A 18 -25.70 10.21 -8.47
CA MET A 18 -25.47 8.75 -8.51
C MET A 18 -24.06 8.36 -8.05
N ALA A 19 -23.04 9.17 -8.37
CA ALA A 19 -21.69 9.01 -7.82
C ALA A 19 -21.66 9.27 -6.31
N ALA A 20 -22.40 10.26 -5.83
CA ALA A 20 -22.54 10.59 -4.41
C ALA A 20 -23.30 9.52 -3.60
N ALA A 21 -24.19 8.74 -4.22
CA ALA A 21 -24.95 7.69 -3.54
C ALA A 21 -24.11 6.44 -3.19
N ARG A 22 -22.89 6.30 -3.74
CA ARG A 22 -22.06 5.09 -3.61
C ARG A 22 -20.99 5.17 -2.52
N TRP A 23 -20.74 6.33 -1.91
CA TRP A 23 -19.73 6.55 -0.87
C TRP A 23 -20.32 7.20 0.39
N THR A 24 -19.87 6.74 1.54
CA THR A 24 -20.39 7.16 2.86
C THR A 24 -20.02 8.62 3.17
N TRP A 25 -21.00 9.35 3.67
CA TRP A 25 -20.99 10.81 3.79
C TRP A 25 -20.14 11.28 4.98
N THR A 26 -19.03 11.96 4.68
CA THR A 26 -18.41 12.95 5.57
C THR A 26 -18.36 14.29 4.82
N GLN A 27 -18.35 15.42 5.53
CA GLN A 27 -18.51 16.77 4.96
C GLN A 27 -17.48 17.14 3.87
N GLY A 28 -16.33 16.44 3.76
CA GLY A 28 -15.35 16.65 2.68
C GLY A 28 -15.55 15.80 1.41
N GLY A 29 -16.43 14.79 1.43
CA GLY A 29 -16.60 13.86 0.31
C GLY A 29 -17.25 14.50 -0.92
N LEU A 30 -18.17 15.44 -0.72
CA LEU A 30 -18.86 16.14 -1.81
C LEU A 30 -17.94 17.13 -2.52
N GLU A 31 -17.16 17.91 -1.77
CA GLU A 31 -16.18 18.85 -2.34
C GLU A 31 -15.10 18.11 -3.11
N LEU A 32 -14.56 17.01 -2.58
CA LEU A 32 -13.60 16.19 -3.30
C LEU A 32 -14.18 15.56 -4.57
N ALA A 33 -15.41 15.03 -4.51
CA ALA A 33 -16.08 14.48 -5.68
C ALA A 33 -16.32 15.54 -6.77
N LEU A 34 -16.73 16.75 -6.38
CA LEU A 34 -16.89 17.88 -7.29
C LEU A 34 -15.54 18.32 -7.89
N MET A 35 -14.49 18.43 -7.08
CA MET A 35 -13.14 18.74 -7.55
C MET A 35 -12.67 17.74 -8.60
N ARG A 36 -12.86 16.43 -8.35
CA ARG A 36 -12.51 15.37 -9.30
C ARG A 36 -13.32 15.47 -10.60
N PHE A 37 -14.62 15.71 -10.49
CA PHE A 37 -15.49 15.89 -11.66
C PHE A 37 -15.03 17.06 -12.54
N PHE A 38 -14.83 18.24 -11.95
CA PHE A 38 -14.35 19.40 -12.72
C PHE A 38 -12.97 19.19 -13.30
N ARG A 39 -12.10 18.47 -12.58
CA ARG A 39 -10.81 18.09 -13.12
C ARG A 39 -10.95 17.25 -14.37
N ASP A 40 -11.76 16.20 -14.32
CA ASP A 40 -11.92 15.28 -15.44
C ASP A 40 -12.62 15.94 -16.63
N VAL A 41 -13.57 16.86 -16.39
CA VAL A 41 -14.13 17.74 -17.45
C VAL A 41 -13.06 18.61 -18.08
N SER A 42 -12.18 19.23 -17.29
CA SER A 42 -11.09 20.07 -17.79
C SER A 42 -10.10 19.26 -18.63
N ARG A 43 -9.68 18.09 -18.14
CA ARG A 43 -8.79 17.16 -18.86
C ARG A 43 -9.40 16.73 -20.20
N ALA A 44 -10.66 16.31 -20.20
CA ALA A 44 -11.35 15.88 -21.41
C ALA A 44 -11.50 17.03 -22.43
N LYS A 45 -11.79 18.25 -21.97
CA LYS A 45 -11.83 19.46 -22.82
C LYS A 45 -10.47 19.73 -23.46
N SER A 46 -9.37 19.64 -22.71
CA SER A 46 -8.02 19.89 -23.24
C SER A 46 -7.54 18.82 -24.22
N ARG A 47 -7.84 17.54 -23.96
CA ARG A 47 -7.58 16.44 -24.92
C ARG A 47 -8.30 16.63 -26.25
N ALA A 48 -9.57 17.07 -26.20
CA ALA A 48 -10.35 17.35 -27.42
C ALA A 48 -9.73 18.48 -28.27
N ARG A 49 -9.13 19.49 -27.64
CA ARG A 49 -8.40 20.58 -28.33
C ARG A 49 -7.16 20.08 -29.05
N LEU A 50 -6.37 19.22 -28.41
CA LEU A 50 -5.17 18.60 -29.01
C LEU A 50 -5.52 17.78 -30.25
N GLN A 51 -6.73 17.21 -30.30
CA GLN A 51 -7.26 16.50 -31.47
C GLN A 51 -7.91 17.42 -32.52
N GLY A 52 -7.75 18.75 -32.41
CA GLY A 52 -8.29 19.72 -33.37
C GLY A 52 -9.80 19.97 -33.28
N ARG A 53 -10.48 19.52 -32.22
CA ARG A 53 -11.92 19.75 -31.99
C ARG A 53 -12.10 21.04 -31.17
N GLN A 54 -12.56 22.13 -31.79
CA GLN A 54 -12.77 23.41 -31.13
C GLN A 54 -14.23 23.66 -30.69
N GLY A 55 -14.43 24.47 -29.64
CA GLY A 55 -15.74 25.02 -29.23
C GLY A 55 -16.65 24.08 -28.44
N ALA A 56 -17.97 24.32 -28.45
CA ALA A 56 -18.99 23.54 -27.73
C ALA A 56 -19.01 22.04 -28.10
N ILE A 57 -18.44 21.68 -29.26
CA ILE A 57 -18.23 20.29 -29.69
C ILE A 57 -17.19 19.61 -28.79
N ALA A 58 -16.15 20.32 -28.36
CA ALA A 58 -15.17 19.82 -27.39
C ALA A 58 -15.80 19.58 -26.02
N THR A 59 -16.72 20.44 -25.57
CA THR A 59 -17.42 20.27 -24.29
C THR A 59 -18.40 19.10 -24.32
N LEU A 60 -19.10 18.90 -25.44
CA LEU A 60 -20.03 17.78 -25.62
C LEU A 60 -19.31 16.45 -25.90
N SER A 61 -18.17 16.47 -26.60
CA SER A 61 -17.30 15.29 -26.73
C SER A 61 -16.67 14.96 -25.39
N ALA A 62 -16.15 15.94 -24.65
CA ALA A 62 -15.62 15.71 -23.31
C ALA A 62 -16.64 15.07 -22.35
N LEU A 63 -17.90 15.53 -22.35
CA LEU A 63 -18.97 14.92 -21.57
C LEU A 63 -19.38 13.53 -22.07
N ARG A 64 -19.27 13.26 -23.37
CA ARG A 64 -19.51 11.92 -23.93
C ARG A 64 -18.37 10.97 -23.58
N ASP A 65 -17.14 11.42 -23.77
CA ASP A 65 -15.91 10.70 -23.45
C ASP A 65 -15.89 10.40 -21.95
N LEU A 66 -16.24 11.34 -21.07
CA LEU A 66 -16.47 11.10 -19.63
C LEU A 66 -17.51 10.01 -19.29
N VAL A 67 -18.51 9.80 -20.15
CA VAL A 67 -19.57 8.80 -19.97
C VAL A 67 -19.22 7.47 -20.65
N GLN A 68 -18.33 7.49 -21.63
CA GLN A 68 -17.88 6.32 -22.41
C GLN A 68 -16.50 5.81 -21.98
N ASP A 69 -15.72 6.62 -21.26
CA ASP A 69 -14.42 6.28 -20.69
C ASP A 69 -14.65 5.34 -19.52
N ASP A 70 -14.76 4.07 -19.88
CA ASP A 70 -14.34 2.92 -19.08
C ASP A 70 -12.79 2.87 -19.00
N GLU A 71 -12.13 4.04 -18.92
CA GLU A 71 -10.68 4.17 -19.12
C GLU A 71 -9.93 3.67 -17.90
N ASP A 72 -9.13 2.64 -18.16
CA ASP A 72 -8.06 2.10 -17.33
C ASP A 72 -7.49 3.17 -16.38
N PRO A 73 -7.73 3.02 -15.06
CA PRO A 73 -7.26 3.95 -14.05
C PRO A 73 -5.75 4.22 -14.13
N GLN A 74 -4.98 3.29 -14.69
CA GLN A 74 -3.52 3.31 -14.77
C GLN A 74 -2.98 3.82 -16.11
N ARG A 75 -3.83 4.19 -17.08
CA ARG A 75 -3.37 4.70 -18.38
C ARG A 75 -2.49 5.93 -18.20
N ASP A 76 -1.21 5.76 -18.47
CA ASP A 76 -0.20 6.79 -18.37
C ASP A 76 -0.33 7.74 -19.57
N TYR A 77 -0.64 9.01 -19.30
CA TYR A 77 -0.67 10.04 -20.33
C TYR A 77 0.68 10.74 -20.30
N PRO A 78 1.38 10.85 -21.44
CA PRO A 78 2.69 11.49 -21.47
C PRO A 78 2.53 12.96 -21.13
N VAL A 79 2.88 13.31 -19.89
CA VAL A 79 3.09 14.70 -19.46
C VAL A 79 4.43 15.14 -20.09
N PRO A 80 4.48 16.22 -20.89
CA PRO A 80 5.74 16.65 -21.50
C PRO A 80 6.77 16.94 -20.41
N GLU A 81 7.96 16.35 -20.51
CA GLU A 81 9.10 16.73 -19.67
C GLU A 81 9.49 18.18 -20.03
N ARG A 82 9.35 19.10 -19.08
CA ARG A 82 9.72 20.50 -19.21
C ARG A 82 10.82 20.81 -18.20
N ASP A 83 11.92 21.34 -18.71
CA ASP A 83 13.08 21.78 -17.92
C ASP A 83 13.47 23.23 -18.30
N ASP A 84 12.56 23.94 -18.97
CA ASP A 84 12.73 25.29 -19.51
C ASP A 84 12.18 26.40 -18.58
N GLY A 85 11.80 26.04 -17.35
CA GLY A 85 11.21 26.95 -16.37
C GLY A 85 12.15 27.39 -15.25
N LEU A 86 11.67 28.26 -14.38
CA LEU A 86 12.39 28.69 -13.17
C LEU A 86 12.53 27.53 -12.20
N THR A 87 13.62 27.50 -11.43
CA THR A 87 13.73 26.60 -10.29
C THR A 87 13.50 27.42 -9.02
N MET A 88 12.60 26.97 -8.14
CA MET A 88 12.25 27.67 -6.91
C MET A 88 12.34 26.76 -5.69
N THR A 89 12.78 27.29 -4.57
CA THR A 89 12.67 26.66 -3.25
C THR A 89 11.24 26.71 -2.72
N ALA A 90 10.95 25.93 -1.67
CA ALA A 90 9.64 25.99 -1.02
C ALA A 90 9.38 27.36 -0.39
N GLU A 91 10.42 28.00 0.15
CA GLU A 91 10.39 29.34 0.74
C GLU A 91 10.12 30.43 -0.30
N GLU A 92 10.70 30.32 -1.49
CA GLU A 92 10.41 31.23 -2.60
C GLU A 92 8.99 31.04 -3.12
N LEU A 93 8.53 29.79 -3.28
CA LEU A 93 7.15 29.52 -3.69
C LEU A 93 6.14 30.08 -2.69
N ALA A 94 6.44 30.03 -1.39
CA ALA A 94 5.57 30.55 -0.32
C ALA A 94 5.27 32.06 -0.42
N GLN A 95 6.08 32.82 -1.15
CA GLN A 95 5.85 34.25 -1.37
C GLN A 95 4.67 34.54 -2.33
N PHE A 96 4.23 33.52 -3.09
CA PHE A 96 3.17 33.60 -4.10
C PHE A 96 1.85 33.02 -3.59
N ASP A 97 1.58 33.17 -2.29
CA ASP A 97 0.35 32.72 -1.63
C ASP A 97 -0.82 33.72 -1.80
N GLY A 98 -0.56 34.93 -2.28
CA GLY A 98 -1.55 35.99 -2.46
C GLY A 98 -1.66 36.98 -1.28
N SER A 99 -0.76 36.89 -0.30
CA SER A 99 -0.61 37.88 0.77
C SER A 99 -0.31 39.28 0.23
N ASP A 100 0.49 39.37 -0.84
CA ASP A 100 0.60 40.56 -1.68
C ASP A 100 -0.45 40.52 -2.81
N PRO A 101 -1.43 41.46 -2.83
CA PRO A 101 -2.45 41.51 -3.88
C PRO A 101 -1.89 41.70 -5.29
N GLU A 102 -0.73 42.34 -5.43
CA GLU A 102 -0.09 42.65 -6.72
C GLU A 102 0.79 41.49 -7.22
N ALA A 103 1.15 40.55 -6.36
CA ALA A 103 1.89 39.36 -6.73
C ALA A 103 1.00 38.33 -7.46
N PRO A 104 1.58 37.52 -8.36
CA PRO A 104 0.89 36.39 -8.95
C PRO A 104 0.64 35.28 -7.90
N LEU A 105 -0.28 34.38 -8.21
CA LEU A 105 -0.61 33.21 -7.39
C LEU A 105 0.01 31.97 -8.00
N TYR A 106 0.92 31.32 -7.27
CA TYR A 106 1.58 30.09 -7.73
C TYR A 106 1.18 28.87 -6.91
N LEU A 107 1.14 27.72 -7.57
CA LEU A 107 0.74 26.43 -7.01
C LEU A 107 1.64 25.32 -7.54
N GLY A 108 2.11 24.46 -6.66
CA GLY A 108 2.87 23.25 -7.01
C GLY A 108 1.99 22.01 -7.14
N ILE A 109 2.22 21.21 -8.18
CA ILE A 109 1.68 19.87 -8.38
C ILE A 109 2.79 18.94 -8.87
N MET A 110 3.08 17.89 -8.10
CA MET A 110 4.16 16.93 -8.31
C MET A 110 5.52 17.59 -8.56
N GLY A 111 5.82 18.64 -7.80
CA GLY A 111 7.05 19.43 -7.94
C GLY A 111 7.08 20.38 -9.13
N ARG A 112 5.97 20.53 -9.88
CA ARG A 112 5.84 21.51 -10.97
C ARG A 112 5.00 22.70 -10.56
N ILE A 113 5.46 23.90 -10.88
CA ILE A 113 4.88 25.17 -10.44
C ILE A 113 4.07 25.77 -11.59
N TYR A 114 2.82 26.12 -11.30
CA TYR A 114 1.89 26.72 -12.24
C TYR A 114 1.40 28.08 -11.73
N ASP A 115 1.31 29.04 -12.65
CA ASP A 115 0.63 30.31 -12.43
C ASP A 115 -0.87 30.11 -12.51
N VAL A 116 -1.56 30.31 -11.39
CA VAL A 116 -3.01 30.19 -11.23
C VAL A 116 -3.67 31.55 -11.01
N THR A 117 -2.99 32.65 -11.36
CA THR A 117 -3.46 34.03 -11.17
C THR A 117 -4.78 34.30 -11.88
N SER A 118 -5.02 33.71 -13.06
CA SER A 118 -6.32 33.82 -13.75
C SER A 118 -7.48 33.26 -12.92
N GLY A 119 -7.19 32.28 -12.05
CA GLY A 119 -8.12 31.64 -11.13
C GLY A 119 -8.24 32.33 -9.77
N ARG A 120 -7.91 33.63 -9.65
CA ARG A 120 -7.95 34.39 -8.36
C ARG A 120 -9.31 34.35 -7.66
N GLU A 121 -10.40 34.10 -8.39
CA GLU A 121 -11.73 33.88 -7.79
C GLU A 121 -11.82 32.61 -6.92
N TYR A 122 -10.95 31.61 -7.18
CA TYR A 122 -10.86 30.35 -6.41
C TYR A 122 -9.66 30.34 -5.46
N TYR A 123 -8.51 30.85 -5.91
CA TYR A 123 -7.23 30.77 -5.19
C TYR A 123 -6.86 32.02 -4.38
N GLY A 124 -7.55 33.15 -4.61
CA GLY A 124 -7.25 34.40 -3.91
C GLY A 124 -7.57 34.33 -2.42
N VAL A 125 -7.05 35.31 -1.66
CA VAL A 125 -7.27 35.40 -0.21
C VAL A 125 -8.77 35.35 0.13
N GLY A 126 -9.12 34.49 1.08
CA GLY A 126 -10.51 34.29 1.52
C GLY A 126 -11.37 33.44 0.58
N ARG A 127 -10.79 32.85 -0.47
CA ARG A 127 -11.49 31.93 -1.39
C ARG A 127 -11.27 30.47 -1.00
N SER A 128 -12.09 29.59 -1.57
CA SER A 128 -12.17 28.18 -1.17
C SER A 128 -10.86 27.42 -1.36
N TYR A 129 -10.04 27.77 -2.36
CA TYR A 129 -8.81 27.05 -2.71
C TYR A 129 -7.54 27.81 -2.34
N HIS A 130 -7.66 28.89 -1.57
CA HIS A 130 -6.51 29.69 -1.15
C HIS A 130 -5.44 28.91 -0.39
N HIS A 131 -5.81 27.88 0.37
CA HIS A 131 -4.86 27.07 1.12
C HIS A 131 -3.93 26.21 0.24
N PHE A 132 -4.20 26.10 -1.07
CA PHE A 132 -3.35 25.36 -2.00
C PHE A 132 -2.20 26.20 -2.55
N VAL A 133 -2.32 27.52 -2.66
CA VAL A 133 -1.27 28.37 -3.25
C VAL A 133 -0.08 28.59 -2.30
N GLY A 134 1.05 28.98 -2.88
CA GLY A 134 2.32 29.17 -2.19
C GLY A 134 3.00 27.88 -1.73
N ARG A 135 2.61 26.72 -2.26
CA ARG A 135 3.15 25.41 -1.88
C ARG A 135 2.87 24.35 -2.93
N ASP A 136 3.47 23.18 -2.77
CA ASP A 136 3.02 21.98 -3.46
C ASP A 136 1.79 21.39 -2.73
N ALA A 137 0.64 21.38 -3.41
CA ALA A 137 -0.63 20.93 -2.85
C ALA A 137 -1.04 19.53 -3.33
N THR A 138 -0.12 18.78 -3.95
CA THR A 138 -0.44 17.49 -4.60
C THR A 138 -1.16 16.54 -3.65
N ARG A 139 -0.64 16.37 -2.43
CA ARG A 139 -1.27 15.50 -1.44
C ARG A 139 -2.70 15.93 -1.16
N ALA A 140 -2.92 17.22 -0.92
CA ALA A 140 -4.21 17.78 -0.55
C ALA A 140 -5.25 17.61 -1.67
N PHE A 141 -4.86 17.80 -2.93
CA PHE A 141 -5.71 17.53 -4.09
C PHE A 141 -6.09 16.04 -4.22
N CYS A 142 -5.17 15.14 -3.91
CA CYS A 142 -5.43 13.70 -4.00
C CYS A 142 -6.38 13.22 -2.91
N THR A 143 -6.13 13.66 -1.67
CA THR A 143 -6.85 13.20 -0.48
C THR A 143 -8.12 14.00 -0.18
N GLY A 144 -8.24 15.22 -0.70
CA GLY A 144 -9.27 16.18 -0.29
C GLY A 144 -9.07 16.75 1.11
N CYS A 145 -7.90 16.50 1.73
CA CYS A 145 -7.59 16.97 3.06
C CYS A 145 -6.88 18.32 3.02
N THR A 146 -7.44 19.31 3.71
CA THR A 146 -6.93 20.70 3.76
C THR A 146 -6.29 21.04 5.10
N ALA A 147 -6.14 20.07 6.00
CA ALA A 147 -5.42 20.24 7.25
C ALA A 147 -3.93 20.52 6.99
N LYS A 148 -3.26 21.19 7.93
CA LYS A 148 -1.85 21.61 7.78
C LYS A 148 -0.91 20.47 7.38
N TYR A 149 -1.10 19.27 7.94
CA TYR A 149 -0.27 18.10 7.63
C TYR A 149 -0.54 17.47 6.25
N CYS A 150 -1.63 17.87 5.58
CA CYS A 150 -1.94 17.46 4.21
C CYS A 150 -1.41 18.44 3.16
N LEU A 151 -1.09 19.67 3.57
CA LEU A 151 -0.56 20.74 2.73
C LEU A 151 0.97 20.68 2.64
N VAL A 152 1.47 19.50 2.26
CA VAL A 152 2.89 19.15 2.15
C VAL A 152 3.18 18.50 0.79
N SER A 153 4.42 18.59 0.31
CA SER A 153 4.82 18.07 -1.01
C SER A 153 4.94 16.55 -1.03
N THR A 154 5.18 15.92 0.13
CA THR A 154 5.44 14.48 0.20
C THR A 154 4.20 13.61 -0.07
N LEU A 155 4.39 12.61 -0.94
CA LEU A 155 3.40 11.58 -1.28
C LEU A 155 3.57 10.28 -0.46
N ALA A 156 4.42 10.28 0.56
CA ALA A 156 4.68 9.11 1.40
C ALA A 156 3.42 8.66 2.15
N GLY A 157 3.09 7.38 2.11
CA GLY A 157 1.86 6.86 2.74
C GLY A 157 0.56 7.29 2.02
N LEU A 158 0.63 7.75 0.77
CA LEU A 158 -0.55 7.82 -0.08
C LEU A 158 -0.79 6.46 -0.74
N ASP A 159 -2.06 6.05 -0.74
CA ASP A 159 -2.54 4.88 -1.48
C ASP A 159 -2.10 4.93 -2.96
N PRO A 160 -1.72 3.80 -3.58
CA PRO A 160 -1.32 3.78 -4.99
C PRO A 160 -2.34 4.43 -5.94
N LEU A 161 -3.65 4.31 -5.67
CA LEU A 161 -4.70 4.97 -6.44
C LEU A 161 -4.69 6.49 -6.23
N LEU A 162 -4.31 6.97 -5.04
CA LEU A 162 -4.11 8.40 -4.79
C LEU A 162 -2.85 8.95 -5.47
N LYS A 163 -1.80 8.12 -5.64
CA LYS A 163 -0.63 8.50 -6.46
C LYS A 163 -0.98 8.58 -7.95
N VAL A 164 -1.87 7.69 -8.44
CA VAL A 164 -2.47 7.81 -9.78
C VAL A 164 -3.28 9.11 -9.88
N GLU A 165 -4.05 9.43 -8.86
CA GLU A 165 -4.83 10.66 -8.77
C GLU A 165 -3.93 11.91 -8.85
N ALA A 166 -2.74 11.89 -8.25
CA ALA A 166 -1.75 12.97 -8.36
C ALA A 166 -1.37 13.25 -9.82
N ARG A 167 -1.13 12.20 -10.62
CA ARG A 167 -0.83 12.34 -12.05
C ARG A 167 -1.99 12.93 -12.83
N ARG A 168 -3.24 12.61 -12.46
CA ARG A 168 -4.43 13.20 -13.09
C ARG A 168 -4.54 14.69 -12.78
N TRP A 169 -4.23 15.09 -11.56
CA TRP A 169 -4.13 16.51 -11.21
C TRP A 169 -3.02 17.20 -12.00
N LEU A 170 -1.84 16.59 -12.10
CA LEU A 170 -0.74 17.13 -12.90
C LEU A 170 -1.15 17.36 -14.36
N GLU A 171 -1.80 16.38 -14.99
CA GLU A 171 -2.28 16.51 -16.36
C GLU A 171 -3.25 17.69 -16.55
N LEU A 172 -4.13 17.94 -15.57
CA LEU A 172 -5.03 19.11 -15.64
C LEU A 172 -4.24 20.40 -15.75
N TYR A 173 -3.29 20.64 -14.85
CA TYR A 173 -2.57 21.90 -14.80
C TYR A 173 -1.64 22.05 -15.99
N GLU A 174 -1.02 20.96 -16.43
CA GLU A 174 -0.18 20.94 -17.62
C GLU A 174 -0.93 21.33 -18.90
N LEU A 175 -2.19 20.89 -19.01
CA LEU A 175 -3.02 21.08 -20.20
C LEU A 175 -4.05 22.22 -20.04
N HIS A 176 -4.00 22.98 -18.95
CA HIS A 176 -4.97 24.05 -18.71
C HIS A 176 -4.77 25.19 -19.71
N ASP A 177 -5.86 25.80 -20.18
CA ASP A 177 -5.78 26.91 -21.14
C ASP A 177 -5.29 28.22 -20.53
N GLU A 178 -5.46 28.39 -19.22
CA GLU A 178 -5.15 29.63 -18.52
C GLU A 178 -4.07 29.49 -17.45
N TYR A 179 -3.74 28.26 -17.03
CA TYR A 179 -2.70 28.05 -16.02
C TYR A 179 -1.40 27.74 -16.73
N THR A 180 -0.39 28.55 -16.46
CA THR A 180 0.87 28.52 -17.21
C THR A 180 1.93 27.84 -16.38
N PHE A 181 2.68 26.90 -16.96
CA PHE A 181 3.85 26.32 -16.32
C PHE A 181 4.92 27.41 -16.13
N ILE A 182 5.39 27.58 -14.89
CA ILE A 182 6.42 28.56 -14.51
C ILE A 182 7.77 27.88 -14.27
N GLY A 183 7.77 26.67 -13.72
CA GLY A 183 8.99 26.12 -13.19
C GLY A 183 8.86 24.84 -12.39
N THR A 184 9.93 24.47 -11.71
CA THR A 184 10.04 23.28 -10.85
C THR A 184 10.47 23.64 -9.44
N LEU A 185 10.03 22.83 -8.48
CA LEU A 185 10.38 22.97 -7.08
C LEU A 185 11.70 22.23 -6.79
N VAL A 186 12.64 22.91 -6.12
CA VAL A 186 13.85 22.27 -5.59
C VAL A 186 13.45 21.28 -4.51
N ALA A 187 13.88 20.03 -4.66
CA ALA A 187 13.73 19.03 -3.61
C ALA A 187 14.71 19.32 -2.47
N ASP A 188 14.19 19.65 -1.29
CA ASP A 188 14.96 19.67 -0.04
C ASP A 188 14.80 18.30 0.66
N PRO A 189 15.87 17.49 0.76
CA PRO A 189 15.79 16.17 1.40
C PRO A 189 15.46 16.23 2.90
N VAL A 190 15.87 17.29 3.61
CA VAL A 190 15.65 17.46 5.04
C VAL A 190 14.20 17.84 5.29
N GLU A 191 13.70 18.86 4.59
CA GLU A 191 12.30 19.28 4.69
C GLU A 191 11.37 18.14 4.23
N GLY A 192 11.73 17.44 3.15
CA GLY A 192 10.99 16.26 2.70
C GLY A 192 11.00 15.11 3.72
N ALA A 193 12.03 14.97 4.55
CA ALA A 193 12.04 14.00 5.66
C ALA A 193 11.16 14.46 6.83
N LEU A 194 11.20 15.75 7.18
CA LEU A 194 10.36 16.32 8.24
C LEU A 194 8.87 16.22 7.91
N GLN A 195 8.48 16.59 6.69
CA GLN A 195 7.09 16.48 6.23
C GLN A 195 6.61 15.02 6.24
N ARG A 196 7.48 14.07 5.90
CA ARG A 196 7.16 12.63 5.99
C ARG A 196 6.91 12.22 7.43
N ALA A 197 7.82 12.54 8.34
CA ALA A 197 7.68 12.23 9.76
C ALA A 197 6.40 12.82 10.35
N GLN A 198 6.05 14.05 9.98
CA GLN A 198 4.81 14.70 10.42
C GLN A 198 3.56 13.96 9.93
N VAL A 199 3.52 13.56 8.65
CA VAL A 199 2.40 12.79 8.10
C VAL A 199 2.28 11.44 8.81
N GLU A 200 3.40 10.74 8.98
CA GLU A 200 3.44 9.45 9.66
C GLU A 200 2.92 9.56 11.10
N GLU A 201 3.35 10.58 11.85
CA GLU A 201 2.86 10.81 13.22
C GLU A 201 1.35 11.04 13.24
N GLN A 202 0.80 11.83 12.31
CA GLN A 202 -0.64 12.09 12.23
C GLN A 202 -1.43 10.81 11.90
N MET A 203 -0.86 9.87 11.14
CA MET A 203 -1.50 8.57 10.86
C MET A 203 -1.65 7.71 12.11
N LEU A 204 -0.84 7.93 13.14
CA LEU A 204 -0.87 7.18 14.40
C LEU A 204 -1.85 7.78 15.43
N LEU A 205 -2.65 8.78 15.02
CA LEU A 205 -3.66 9.43 15.84
C LEU A 205 -5.07 9.06 15.39
N HIS A 206 -5.99 8.92 16.34
CA HIS A 206 -7.43 8.92 16.08
C HIS A 206 -7.89 10.30 15.58
N PRO A 207 -9.07 10.40 14.91
CA PRO A 207 -9.60 11.68 14.43
C PRO A 207 -9.81 12.75 15.52
N ASN A 208 -9.90 12.35 16.79
CA ASN A 208 -9.99 13.24 17.94
C ASN A 208 -8.62 13.75 18.44
N GLY A 209 -7.52 13.39 17.77
CA GLY A 209 -6.14 13.77 18.11
C GLY A 209 -5.46 12.89 19.15
N GLN A 210 -6.14 11.88 19.70
CA GLN A 210 -5.53 10.96 20.68
C GLN A 210 -4.67 9.91 19.98
N ARG A 211 -3.53 9.53 20.56
CA ARG A 211 -2.71 8.41 20.07
C ARG A 211 -3.52 7.12 20.08
N MET A 212 -3.38 6.35 19.00
CA MET A 212 -3.98 5.03 18.90
C MET A 212 -3.36 4.07 19.93
N ASN A 213 -4.17 3.16 20.47
CA ASN A 213 -3.64 2.08 21.31
C ASN A 213 -2.93 1.01 20.46
N VAL A 214 -2.17 0.14 21.12
CA VAL A 214 -1.34 -0.90 20.48
C VAL A 214 -2.16 -1.81 19.56
N ASP A 215 -3.34 -2.25 19.99
CA ASP A 215 -4.19 -3.16 19.21
C ASP A 215 -4.76 -2.47 17.97
N ASP A 216 -5.22 -1.24 18.10
CA ASP A 216 -5.74 -0.45 16.99
C ASP A 216 -4.66 -0.15 15.95
N LEU A 217 -3.42 0.12 16.38
CA LEU A 217 -2.27 0.27 15.50
C LEU A 217 -2.02 -1.02 14.71
N TYR A 218 -1.91 -2.15 15.40
CA TYR A 218 -1.64 -3.44 14.76
C TYR A 218 -2.73 -3.80 13.74
N GLN A 219 -4.00 -3.67 14.13
CA GLN A 219 -5.13 -3.99 13.24
C GLN A 219 -5.24 -3.01 12.06
N SER A 220 -4.82 -1.76 12.23
CA SER A 220 -4.77 -0.79 11.13
C SER A 220 -3.69 -1.16 10.11
N GLY A 221 -2.54 -1.66 10.58
CA GLY A 221 -1.52 -2.25 9.72
C GLY A 221 -2.04 -3.44 8.91
N VAL A 222 -2.73 -4.39 9.57
CA VAL A 222 -3.35 -5.54 8.90
C VAL A 222 -4.39 -5.11 7.85
N ARG A 223 -5.24 -4.12 8.16
CA ARG A 223 -6.21 -3.57 7.19
C ARG A 223 -5.52 -2.91 6.00
N ALA A 224 -4.50 -2.07 6.26
CA ALA A 224 -3.74 -1.40 5.22
C ALA A 224 -3.06 -2.41 4.27
N TYR A 225 -2.44 -3.45 4.83
CA TYR A 225 -1.82 -4.53 4.05
C TYR A 225 -2.82 -5.24 3.15
N LYS A 226 -3.99 -5.62 3.69
CA LYS A 226 -5.06 -6.27 2.92
C LYS A 226 -5.60 -5.41 1.77
N SER A 227 -5.58 -4.09 1.93
CA SER A 227 -5.94 -3.13 0.88
C SER A 227 -4.81 -2.83 -0.11
N GLY A 228 -3.63 -3.42 0.04
CA GLY A 228 -2.46 -3.14 -0.80
C GLY A 228 -1.70 -1.86 -0.46
N ARG A 229 -2.07 -1.17 0.64
CA ARG A 229 -1.36 0.01 1.16
C ARG A 229 -0.18 -0.41 2.02
N ILE A 230 0.88 -0.85 1.35
CA ILE A 230 2.04 -1.46 2.00
C ILE A 230 2.82 -0.46 2.87
N ASP A 231 3.07 0.74 2.37
CA ASP A 231 3.78 1.80 3.11
C ASP A 231 3.05 2.13 4.43
N ASP A 232 1.74 2.30 4.36
CA ASP A 232 0.87 2.56 5.51
C ASP A 232 0.91 1.41 6.51
N ALA A 233 0.89 0.16 6.02
CA ALA A 233 0.99 -1.01 6.89
C ALA A 233 2.29 -1.01 7.69
N ARG A 234 3.42 -0.70 7.05
CA ARG A 234 4.72 -0.55 7.71
C ARG A 234 4.72 0.55 8.77
N ILE A 235 4.11 1.70 8.47
CA ILE A 235 3.99 2.83 9.41
C ILE A 235 3.21 2.39 10.66
N PHE A 236 2.04 1.76 10.48
CA PHE A 236 1.22 1.29 11.60
C PHE A 236 1.95 0.26 12.46
N TRP A 237 2.60 -0.74 11.84
CA TRP A 237 3.33 -1.78 12.58
C TRP A 237 4.58 -1.24 13.28
N ARG A 238 5.31 -0.29 12.69
CA ARG A 238 6.40 0.42 13.40
C ARG A 238 5.85 1.20 14.59
N GLY A 239 4.71 1.88 14.44
CA GLY A 239 4.00 2.51 15.54
C GLY A 239 3.61 1.53 16.65
N THR A 240 3.15 0.33 16.28
CA THR A 240 2.88 -0.77 17.23
C THR A 240 4.15 -1.15 18.02
N LEU A 241 5.29 -1.33 17.35
CA LEU A 241 6.56 -1.69 18.02
C LEU A 241 7.03 -0.59 18.99
N VAL A 242 6.94 0.67 18.60
CA VAL A 242 7.29 1.81 19.47
C VAL A 242 6.39 1.83 20.71
N SER A 243 5.07 1.73 20.51
CA SER A 243 4.12 1.70 21.62
C SER A 243 4.29 0.47 22.52
N LEU A 244 4.80 -0.64 21.96
CA LEU A 244 5.14 -1.84 22.73
C LEU A 244 6.36 -1.61 23.65
N GLY A 245 7.36 -0.84 23.21
CA GLY A 245 8.59 -0.56 23.96
C GLY A 245 8.47 0.48 25.08
N GLU A 246 7.46 1.36 25.04
CA GLU A 246 7.28 2.44 26.02
C GLU A 246 6.62 2.00 27.35
N ALA A 247 6.06 0.79 27.45
CA ALA A 247 5.30 0.37 28.63
C ALA A 247 6.14 -0.35 29.69
N GLN A 248 5.94 0.01 30.97
CA GLN A 248 6.52 -0.68 32.14
C GLN A 248 5.49 -1.64 32.75
N GLU A 249 5.69 -2.97 32.68
CA GLU A 249 4.65 -3.91 33.14
C GLU A 249 5.16 -5.25 33.73
N THR A 250 4.20 -5.98 34.33
CA THR A 250 4.36 -7.24 35.06
C THR A 250 4.54 -8.47 34.13
N THR A 251 5.06 -9.58 34.68
CA THR A 251 5.54 -10.75 33.92
C THR A 251 4.51 -11.40 32.97
N THR A 252 3.22 -11.49 33.33
CA THR A 252 2.21 -12.13 32.46
C THR A 252 1.76 -11.22 31.32
N ALA A 253 1.63 -9.92 31.58
CA ALA A 253 1.37 -8.93 30.53
C ALA A 253 2.54 -8.85 29.55
N LEU A 254 3.77 -9.01 30.06
CA LEU A 254 4.99 -9.08 29.24
C LEU A 254 4.93 -10.19 28.19
N SER A 255 4.48 -11.40 28.55
CA SER A 255 4.42 -12.53 27.59
C SER A 255 3.50 -12.25 26.40
N ASN A 256 2.30 -11.71 26.64
CA ASN A 256 1.34 -11.41 25.56
C ASN A 256 1.84 -10.26 24.68
N ARG A 257 2.49 -9.26 25.28
CA ARG A 257 3.06 -8.12 24.57
C ARG A 257 4.24 -8.51 23.68
N GLU A 258 5.13 -9.34 24.21
CA GLU A 258 6.29 -9.84 23.44
C GLU A 258 5.85 -10.80 22.34
N GLU A 259 4.78 -11.58 22.53
CA GLU A 259 4.18 -12.34 21.41
C GLU A 259 3.62 -11.41 20.33
N LEU A 260 2.91 -10.34 20.71
CA LEU A 260 2.43 -9.35 19.75
C LEU A 260 3.59 -8.62 19.05
N ARG A 261 4.69 -8.36 19.76
CA ARG A 261 5.92 -7.80 19.19
C ARG A 261 6.50 -8.73 18.13
N ALA A 262 6.66 -10.01 18.44
CA ALA A 262 7.13 -11.01 17.50
C ALA A 262 6.21 -11.13 16.27
N ARG A 263 4.89 -11.10 16.47
CA ARG A 263 3.90 -11.11 15.38
C ARG A 263 3.97 -9.85 14.50
N THR A 264 4.22 -8.70 15.11
CA THR A 264 4.37 -7.43 14.39
C THR A 264 5.63 -7.44 13.52
N LEU A 265 6.74 -7.96 14.06
CA LEU A 265 7.98 -8.17 13.32
C LEU A 265 7.80 -9.18 12.18
N GLU A 266 7.04 -10.26 12.39
CA GLU A 266 6.71 -11.22 11.33
C GLU A 266 5.96 -10.55 10.16
N MET A 267 4.95 -9.73 10.45
CA MET A 267 4.24 -8.97 9.42
C MET A 267 5.16 -8.01 8.64
N LEU A 268 6.10 -7.33 9.32
CA LEU A 268 7.10 -6.48 8.68
C LEU A 268 8.06 -7.29 7.81
N GLY A 269 8.59 -8.41 8.32
CA GLY A 269 9.50 -9.29 7.61
C GLY A 269 8.86 -9.94 6.38
N ALA A 270 7.63 -10.44 6.50
CA ALA A 270 6.88 -11.02 5.38
C ALA A 270 6.62 -9.97 4.28
N THR A 271 6.33 -8.74 4.71
CA THR A 271 6.15 -7.60 3.81
C THR A 271 7.46 -7.23 3.10
N ALA A 272 8.58 -7.16 3.82
CA ALA A 272 9.90 -6.90 3.26
C ALA A 272 10.31 -7.98 2.24
N LEU A 273 10.10 -9.26 2.57
CA LEU A 273 10.42 -10.38 1.69
C LEU A 273 9.63 -10.32 0.38
N LYS A 274 8.34 -9.98 0.45
CA LYS A 274 7.49 -9.79 -0.74
C LYS A 274 8.00 -8.67 -1.67
N HIS A 275 8.64 -7.65 -1.11
CA HIS A 275 9.24 -6.54 -1.86
C HIS A 275 10.73 -6.75 -2.18
N LYS A 276 11.24 -7.98 -1.99
CA LYS A 276 12.63 -8.38 -2.26
C LYS A 276 13.67 -7.67 -1.39
N GLU A 277 13.26 -7.12 -0.25
CA GLU A 277 14.14 -6.55 0.77
C GLU A 277 14.62 -7.67 1.71
N VAL A 278 15.43 -8.59 1.17
CA VAL A 278 15.72 -9.88 1.82
C VAL A 278 16.46 -9.72 3.16
N ASN A 279 17.42 -8.81 3.26
CA ASN A 279 18.18 -8.59 4.50
C ASN A 279 17.28 -8.02 5.61
N ASP A 280 16.44 -7.03 5.27
CA ASP A 280 15.47 -6.44 6.20
C ASP A 280 14.51 -7.52 6.71
N ALA A 281 14.04 -8.40 5.82
CA ALA A 281 13.19 -9.53 6.23
C ALA A 281 13.89 -10.47 7.21
N ILE A 282 15.16 -10.83 6.95
CA ILE A 282 15.93 -11.70 7.84
C ILE A 282 16.08 -11.06 9.23
N GLU A 283 16.44 -9.77 9.29
CA GLU A 283 16.60 -9.05 10.56
C GLU A 283 15.32 -9.07 11.40
N HIS A 284 14.17 -8.75 10.80
CA HIS A 284 12.88 -8.77 11.50
C HIS A 284 12.52 -10.17 12.01
N PHE A 285 12.71 -11.21 11.19
CA PHE A 285 12.38 -12.58 11.59
C PHE A 285 13.34 -13.13 12.66
N GLU A 286 14.64 -12.84 12.57
CA GLU A 286 15.61 -13.21 13.60
C GLU A 286 15.27 -12.55 14.94
N GLU A 287 14.97 -11.24 14.95
CA GLU A 287 14.53 -10.55 16.17
C GLU A 287 13.25 -11.19 16.75
N ALA A 288 12.29 -11.54 15.90
CA ALA A 288 11.04 -12.15 16.33
C ALA A 288 11.25 -13.55 16.96
N VAL A 289 12.10 -14.39 16.36
CA VAL A 289 12.47 -15.69 16.94
C VAL A 289 13.20 -15.51 18.27
N ASP A 290 14.12 -14.56 18.36
CA ASP A 290 14.87 -14.29 19.59
C ASP A 290 13.97 -13.80 20.72
N ILE A 291 12.98 -12.97 20.43
CA ILE A 291 11.94 -12.57 21.39
C ILE A 291 11.20 -13.80 21.89
N LEU A 292 10.67 -14.64 20.99
CA LEU A 292 9.91 -15.82 21.37
C LEU A 292 10.73 -16.81 22.20
N ARG A 293 12.01 -17.02 21.84
CA ARG A 293 12.93 -17.88 22.61
C ARG A 293 13.22 -17.34 24.01
N LYS A 294 13.18 -16.02 24.22
CA LYS A 294 13.38 -15.40 25.53
C LYS A 294 12.14 -15.50 26.42
N VAL A 295 10.95 -15.38 25.85
CA VAL A 295 9.70 -15.30 26.64
C VAL A 295 9.00 -16.64 26.82
N LEU A 296 9.19 -17.59 25.90
CA LEU A 296 8.59 -18.91 25.98
C LEU A 296 9.56 -19.93 26.60
N THR A 297 9.01 -20.90 27.34
CA THR A 297 9.78 -22.09 27.72
C THR A 297 10.16 -22.88 26.45
N PRO A 298 11.23 -23.70 26.47
CA PRO A 298 11.60 -24.52 25.31
C PRO A 298 10.45 -25.41 24.82
N THR A 299 9.65 -25.95 25.75
CA THR A 299 8.47 -26.76 25.41
C THR A 299 7.35 -25.94 24.76
N ALA A 300 7.07 -24.73 25.27
CA ALA A 300 6.06 -23.86 24.69
C ALA A 300 6.47 -23.33 23.31
N PHE A 301 7.75 -22.98 23.13
CA PHE A 301 8.31 -22.57 21.84
C PHE A 301 8.19 -23.70 20.81
N ALA A 302 8.60 -24.91 21.18
CA ALA A 302 8.59 -26.09 20.29
C ALA A 302 7.18 -26.55 19.90
N SER A 303 6.11 -26.03 20.51
CA SER A 303 4.72 -26.29 20.10
C SER A 303 3.98 -25.03 19.65
N SER A 304 4.69 -23.90 19.46
CA SER A 304 4.08 -22.62 19.11
C SER A 304 3.86 -22.51 17.61
N GLN A 305 2.60 -22.34 17.20
CA GLN A 305 2.27 -22.09 15.79
C GLN A 305 2.92 -20.81 15.27
N LEU A 306 2.95 -19.74 16.08
CA LEU A 306 3.61 -18.48 15.69
C LEU A 306 5.10 -18.69 15.47
N ALA A 307 5.79 -19.39 16.38
CA ALA A 307 7.21 -19.71 16.21
C ALA A 307 7.44 -20.50 14.92
N GLY A 308 6.60 -21.49 14.64
CA GLY A 308 6.66 -22.27 13.40
C GLY A 308 6.51 -21.39 12.14
N THR A 309 5.56 -20.47 12.12
CA THR A 309 5.37 -19.52 11.01
C THR A 309 6.59 -18.64 10.79
N ILE A 310 7.09 -17.99 11.85
CA ILE A 310 8.26 -17.12 11.76
C ILE A 310 9.49 -17.89 11.29
N LEU A 311 9.69 -19.12 11.78
CA LEU A 311 10.80 -19.98 11.36
C LEU A 311 10.68 -20.41 9.90
N SER A 312 9.46 -20.69 9.42
CA SER A 312 9.23 -21.02 8.00
C SER A 312 9.53 -19.82 7.11
N ASP A 313 9.07 -18.62 7.49
CA ASP A 313 9.33 -17.40 6.74
C ASP A 313 10.81 -16.99 6.77
N LEU A 314 11.49 -17.15 7.92
CA LEU A 314 12.94 -16.99 8.02
C LEU A 314 13.69 -17.99 7.14
N GLY A 315 13.22 -19.24 7.08
CA GLY A 315 13.74 -20.26 6.17
C GLY A 315 13.62 -19.83 4.70
N ALA A 316 12.49 -19.24 4.31
CA ALA A 316 12.26 -18.70 2.98
C ALA A 316 13.14 -17.46 2.68
N ALA A 317 13.36 -16.60 3.67
CA ALA A 317 14.23 -15.44 3.57
C ALA A 317 15.70 -15.87 3.37
N TYR A 318 16.20 -16.81 4.18
CA TYR A 318 17.53 -17.39 3.98
C TYR A 318 17.69 -18.11 2.64
N PHE A 319 16.65 -18.81 2.17
CA PHE A 319 16.67 -19.42 0.84
C PHE A 319 16.85 -18.36 -0.25
N SER A 320 16.11 -17.25 -0.15
CA SER A 320 16.21 -16.11 -1.06
C SER A 320 17.59 -15.45 -1.02
N ALA A 321 18.22 -15.43 0.15
CA ALA A 321 19.59 -14.97 0.34
C ALA A 321 20.67 -16.03 0.00
N THR A 322 20.29 -17.19 -0.56
CA THR A 322 21.18 -18.31 -0.93
C THR A 322 21.89 -19.02 0.23
N TYR A 323 21.47 -18.78 1.48
CA TYR A 323 21.95 -19.50 2.66
C TYR A 323 21.19 -20.83 2.83
N PHE A 324 21.39 -21.78 1.91
CA PHE A 324 20.59 -23.00 1.81
C PHE A 324 20.65 -23.91 3.05
N GLU A 325 21.82 -24.02 3.69
CA GLU A 325 21.98 -24.80 4.92
C GLU A 325 21.20 -24.18 6.09
N LYS A 326 21.34 -22.85 6.30
CA LYS A 326 20.55 -22.11 7.30
C LYS A 326 19.05 -22.24 7.03
N SER A 327 18.66 -22.12 5.77
CA SER A 327 17.27 -22.28 5.33
C SER A 327 16.71 -23.66 5.71
N ALA A 328 17.44 -24.74 5.40
CA ALA A 328 17.03 -26.10 5.74
C ALA A 328 16.90 -26.31 7.26
N ILE A 329 17.81 -25.73 8.06
CA ILE A 329 17.72 -25.78 9.53
C ILE A 329 16.43 -25.12 10.01
N ARG A 330 16.10 -23.91 9.53
CA ARG A 330 14.89 -23.20 9.97
C ARG A 330 13.61 -23.90 9.56
N PHE A 331 13.54 -24.48 8.36
CA PHE A 331 12.39 -25.27 7.96
C PHE A 331 12.21 -26.53 8.81
N LYS A 332 13.30 -27.20 9.24
CA LYS A 332 13.22 -28.33 10.18
C LYS A 332 12.67 -27.89 11.54
N GLU A 333 13.16 -26.77 12.09
CA GLU A 333 12.64 -26.20 13.34
C GLU A 333 11.15 -25.80 13.21
N ALA A 334 10.75 -25.24 12.07
CA ALA A 334 9.35 -24.89 11.80
C ALA A 334 8.43 -26.13 11.76
N LEU A 335 8.86 -27.21 11.11
CA LEU A 335 8.11 -28.47 11.05
C LEU A 335 7.94 -29.08 12.43
N GLN A 336 8.97 -29.07 13.27
CA GLN A 336 8.88 -29.51 14.67
C GLN A 336 7.79 -28.73 15.42
N CYS A 337 7.73 -27.41 15.24
CA CYS A 337 6.72 -26.56 15.87
C CYS A 337 5.29 -26.91 15.41
N TYR A 338 5.10 -27.14 14.11
CA TYR A 338 3.80 -27.49 13.57
C TYR A 338 3.35 -28.89 14.01
N GLU A 339 4.24 -29.88 13.98
CA GLU A 339 3.93 -31.27 14.35
C GLU A 339 3.64 -31.43 15.85
N ALA A 340 4.25 -30.61 16.71
CA ALA A 340 4.00 -30.62 18.14
C ALA A 340 2.80 -29.73 18.57
N SER A 341 2.25 -28.90 17.67
CA SER A 341 1.10 -28.05 17.98
C SER A 341 -0.15 -28.89 18.20
N LYS A 342 -0.90 -28.59 19.27
CA LYS A 342 -2.15 -29.27 19.64
C LYS A 342 -3.41 -28.66 18.99
N GLN A 343 -3.27 -27.65 18.14
CA GLN A 343 -4.42 -27.04 17.48
C GLN A 343 -5.10 -28.03 16.54
N ASP A 344 -6.41 -27.84 16.34
CA ASP A 344 -7.16 -28.56 15.32
C ASP A 344 -6.39 -28.48 13.99
N HIS A 345 -6.09 -29.64 13.41
CA HIS A 345 -5.46 -29.77 12.11
C HIS A 345 -6.44 -29.30 11.03
N ASP A 346 -6.62 -27.98 10.95
CA ASP A 346 -7.45 -27.34 9.96
C ASP A 346 -6.71 -27.28 8.60
N ALA A 347 -7.44 -26.81 7.59
CA ALA A 347 -6.90 -26.65 6.25
C ALA A 347 -5.65 -25.76 6.18
N SER A 348 -5.59 -24.72 7.02
CA SER A 348 -4.48 -23.77 7.02
C SER A 348 -3.22 -24.44 7.58
N HIS A 349 -3.36 -25.18 8.68
CA HIS A 349 -2.26 -25.93 9.27
C HIS A 349 -1.69 -26.98 8.30
N THR A 350 -2.57 -27.69 7.60
CA THR A 350 -2.18 -28.69 6.60
C THR A 350 -1.39 -28.06 5.45
N LEU A 351 -1.82 -26.89 4.99
CA LEU A 351 -1.11 -26.14 3.94
C LEU A 351 0.27 -25.64 4.42
N LEU A 352 0.39 -25.20 5.67
CA LEU A 352 1.68 -24.80 6.26
C LEU A 352 2.68 -25.95 6.29
N LEU A 353 2.26 -27.14 6.74
CA LEU A 353 3.11 -28.35 6.74
C LEU A 353 3.57 -28.71 5.32
N ALA A 354 2.65 -28.75 4.35
CA ALA A 354 2.96 -29.10 2.97
C ALA A 354 3.95 -28.10 2.33
N ASN A 355 3.70 -26.80 2.47
CA ASN A 355 4.60 -25.76 1.95
C ASN A 355 5.99 -25.82 2.61
N THR A 356 6.04 -26.03 3.92
CA THR A 356 7.30 -26.06 4.67
C THR A 356 8.13 -27.28 4.29
N ARG A 357 7.51 -28.47 4.13
CA ARG A 357 8.19 -29.68 3.63
C ARG A 357 8.72 -29.48 2.20
N PHE A 358 7.92 -28.88 1.32
CA PHE A 358 8.34 -28.59 -0.06
C PHE A 358 9.53 -27.64 -0.10
N ASN A 359 9.50 -26.57 0.70
CA ASN A 359 10.62 -25.61 0.76
C ASN A 359 11.86 -26.22 1.42
N LEU A 360 11.72 -27.08 2.42
CA LEU A 360 12.83 -27.85 3.00
C LEU A 360 13.52 -28.70 1.93
N ALA A 361 12.75 -29.46 1.13
CA ALA A 361 13.32 -30.28 0.07
C ALA A 361 14.10 -29.42 -0.95
N ARG A 362 13.57 -28.25 -1.32
CA ARG A 362 14.27 -27.30 -2.21
C ARG A 362 15.56 -26.78 -1.58
N ALA A 363 15.55 -26.42 -0.30
CA ALA A 363 16.72 -25.96 0.43
C ALA A 363 17.80 -27.06 0.50
N LEU A 364 17.43 -28.29 0.84
CA LEU A 364 18.34 -29.45 0.87
C LEU A 364 18.95 -29.73 -0.51
N SER A 365 18.12 -29.73 -1.56
CA SER A 365 18.59 -29.95 -2.94
C SER A 365 19.61 -28.90 -3.37
N LYS A 366 19.35 -27.61 -3.09
CA LYS A 366 20.27 -26.52 -3.40
C LYS A 366 21.51 -26.50 -2.50
N GLY A 367 21.41 -27.00 -1.28
CA GLY A 367 22.51 -27.20 -0.35
C GLY A 367 23.38 -28.44 -0.65
N GLY A 368 23.04 -29.24 -1.66
CA GLY A 368 23.80 -30.42 -2.06
C GLY A 368 23.38 -31.74 -1.38
N GLU A 369 22.41 -31.71 -0.47
CA GLU A 369 21.86 -32.89 0.21
C GLU A 369 20.76 -33.58 -0.62
N GLN A 370 21.11 -34.05 -1.82
CA GLN A 370 20.13 -34.61 -2.78
C GLN A 370 19.36 -35.82 -2.24
N GLY A 371 20.02 -36.70 -1.48
CA GLY A 371 19.39 -37.88 -0.87
C GLY A 371 18.32 -37.50 0.16
N ALA A 372 18.63 -36.54 1.04
CA ALA A 372 17.68 -36.04 2.02
C ALA A 372 16.52 -35.29 1.34
N ALA A 373 16.81 -34.48 0.32
CA ALA A 373 15.80 -33.79 -0.47
C ALA A 373 14.81 -34.77 -1.11
N ARG A 374 15.32 -35.88 -1.67
CA ARG A 374 14.50 -36.92 -2.29
C ARG A 374 13.58 -37.59 -1.27
N SER A 375 14.09 -37.97 -0.10
CA SER A 375 13.28 -38.56 0.99
C SER A 375 12.11 -37.65 1.35
N VAL A 376 12.39 -36.35 1.58
CA VAL A 376 11.35 -35.38 1.95
C VAL A 376 10.29 -35.22 0.85
N LEU A 377 10.69 -35.23 -0.43
CA LEU A 377 9.71 -35.18 -1.53
C LEU A 377 8.88 -36.45 -1.63
N GLU A 378 9.47 -37.63 -1.43
CA GLU A 378 8.76 -38.92 -1.42
C GLU A 378 7.70 -38.97 -0.32
N GLU A 379 8.06 -38.59 0.90
CA GLU A 379 7.12 -38.47 2.02
C GLU A 379 6.01 -37.46 1.74
N LEU A 380 6.35 -36.30 1.14
CA LEU A 380 5.37 -35.26 0.81
C LEU A 380 4.39 -35.70 -0.28
N VAL A 381 4.84 -36.42 -1.31
CA VAL A 381 3.95 -36.95 -2.37
C VAL A 381 2.97 -37.94 -1.76
N THR A 382 3.42 -38.86 -0.92
CA THR A 382 2.55 -39.84 -0.25
C THR A 382 1.52 -39.12 0.62
N PHE A 383 1.98 -38.20 1.48
CA PHE A 383 1.10 -37.41 2.35
C PHE A 383 0.02 -36.65 1.57
N LEU A 384 0.40 -35.94 0.50
CA LEU A 384 -0.56 -35.16 -0.30
C LEU A 384 -1.50 -36.03 -1.14
N SER A 385 -1.02 -37.17 -1.66
CA SER A 385 -1.85 -38.09 -2.44
C SER A 385 -2.92 -38.73 -1.57
N ASP A 386 -2.55 -39.21 -0.38
CA ASP A 386 -3.48 -39.79 0.59
C ASP A 386 -4.53 -38.74 0.99
N LEU A 387 -4.07 -37.53 1.34
CA LEU A 387 -4.93 -36.42 1.75
C LEU A 387 -5.94 -36.00 0.66
N LEU A 388 -5.51 -35.91 -0.60
CA LEU A 388 -6.35 -35.45 -1.71
C LEU A 388 -7.26 -36.56 -2.27
N SER A 389 -6.98 -37.82 -1.93
CA SER A 389 -7.80 -38.99 -2.33
C SER A 389 -8.95 -39.31 -1.36
N ALA A 390 -8.94 -38.74 -0.16
CA ALA A 390 -9.97 -38.96 0.86
C ALA A 390 -11.36 -38.43 0.42
N ASP A 391 -12.41 -39.16 0.82
CA ASP A 391 -13.81 -39.00 0.41
C ASP A 391 -14.36 -37.56 0.60
N ASP A 392 -15.34 -37.17 -0.22
CA ASP A 392 -15.84 -35.78 -0.37
C ASP A 392 -16.25 -35.08 0.95
N LYS A 393 -16.66 -35.84 1.98
CA LYS A 393 -17.09 -35.29 3.28
C LYS A 393 -15.94 -34.74 4.14
N ASP A 394 -14.73 -35.29 4.02
CA ASP A 394 -13.53 -34.74 4.66
C ASP A 394 -12.89 -33.64 3.79
N ASN A 395 -13.12 -33.70 2.48
CA ASN A 395 -12.63 -32.73 1.49
C ASN A 395 -13.29 -31.34 1.64
N ASP A 396 -14.51 -31.25 2.18
CA ASP A 396 -15.17 -29.97 2.46
C ASP A 396 -14.35 -29.08 3.42
N LYS A 397 -13.61 -29.68 4.37
CA LYS A 397 -12.72 -28.94 5.26
C LYS A 397 -11.51 -28.36 4.51
N LEU A 398 -11.03 -29.06 3.48
CA LEU A 398 -9.87 -28.67 2.67
C LEU A 398 -10.23 -27.82 1.45
N ARG A 399 -11.52 -27.57 1.20
CA ARG A 399 -12.01 -26.86 0.00
C ARG A 399 -11.29 -25.55 -0.27
N ALA A 400 -10.95 -24.78 0.77
CA ALA A 400 -10.25 -23.51 0.65
C ALA A 400 -8.77 -23.64 0.22
N VAL A 401 -8.13 -24.77 0.50
CA VAL A 401 -6.69 -25.00 0.28
C VAL A 401 -6.37 -26.10 -0.74
N ARG A 402 -7.39 -26.79 -1.27
CA ARG A 402 -7.22 -27.90 -2.21
C ARG A 402 -6.37 -27.53 -3.44
N LYS A 403 -6.69 -26.42 -4.11
CA LYS A 403 -5.93 -25.94 -5.27
C LYS A 403 -4.45 -25.68 -4.95
N PRO A 404 -4.11 -24.94 -3.87
CA PRO A 404 -2.73 -24.85 -3.40
C PRO A 404 -2.05 -26.21 -3.17
N LEU A 405 -2.72 -27.17 -2.52
CA LEU A 405 -2.17 -28.49 -2.25
C LEU A 405 -1.90 -29.29 -3.53
N GLU A 406 -2.80 -29.24 -4.51
CA GLU A 406 -2.62 -29.86 -5.84
C GLU A 406 -1.43 -29.24 -6.58
N ALA A 407 -1.24 -27.92 -6.49
CA ALA A 407 -0.10 -27.24 -7.07
C ALA A 407 1.23 -27.68 -6.41
N ILE A 408 1.24 -27.84 -5.08
CA ILE A 408 2.41 -28.35 -4.34
C ILE A 408 2.69 -29.79 -4.77
N LEU A 409 1.67 -30.66 -4.85
CA LEU A 409 1.83 -32.05 -5.28
C LEU A 409 2.45 -32.13 -6.68
N SER A 410 1.92 -31.36 -7.64
CA SER A 410 2.46 -31.29 -9.00
C SER A 410 3.91 -30.81 -9.03
N ALA A 411 4.23 -29.74 -8.29
CA ALA A 411 5.59 -29.22 -8.19
C ALA A 411 6.56 -30.21 -7.50
N THR A 412 6.08 -30.97 -6.52
CA THR A 412 6.83 -32.00 -5.79
C THR A 412 7.18 -33.17 -6.72
N GLN A 413 6.21 -33.66 -7.51
CA GLN A 413 6.42 -34.72 -8.49
C GLN A 413 7.42 -34.31 -9.59
N GLU A 414 7.33 -33.06 -10.07
CA GLU A 414 8.32 -32.51 -11.01
C GLU A 414 9.71 -32.40 -10.38
N GLY A 415 9.79 -31.99 -9.11
CA GLY A 415 11.04 -31.96 -8.35
C GLY A 415 11.69 -33.34 -8.22
N GLN A 416 10.90 -34.39 -7.95
CA GLN A 416 11.40 -35.76 -7.89
C GLN A 416 12.00 -36.22 -9.22
N LYS A 417 11.32 -35.94 -10.34
CA LYS A 417 11.81 -36.31 -11.68
C LYS A 417 13.16 -35.67 -12.01
N ARG A 418 13.43 -34.47 -11.50
CA ARG A 418 14.72 -33.77 -11.71
C ARG A 418 15.87 -34.30 -10.85
N LEU A 419 15.54 -35.02 -9.77
CA LEU A 419 16.52 -35.63 -8.85
C LEU A 419 16.76 -37.12 -9.17
N GLN A 420 16.03 -37.68 -10.12
CA GLN A 420 16.27 -39.00 -10.73
C GLN A 420 17.19 -38.84 -11.94
#